data_AF-A0A2N2W062-F1
#
_entry.id   AF-A0A2N2W062-F1
#
_cell.length_a   1.000
_cell.length_b   1.000
_cell.length_c   1.000
_cell.angle_alpha   90.00
_cell.angle_beta   90.00
_cell.angle_gamma   90.00
#
_symmetry.space_group_name_H-M   'P 1'
#
loop_
_entity.id
_entity.type
_entity.pdbx_description
1 polymer ?
#
loop_
_entity_poly.entity_id
_entity_poly.type
_entity_poly.pdbx_seq_one_letter_code
_entity_poly.pdbx_strand_id
1 'polypeptide(L)'
;MAEQKFPFFTGAIVLPLQDAFRRYKKLLYPKTPVGYDKLDERFVTKPALFRLMLFSAFCMAFAFLFVKALSVLILTGLLRLNNINHIYSLFSVVYLPGDDSNWSDGSLLLVYGLPTLAFLAIGMYLTGLTVRIRKLNWIFRLLLGWIAFNLITFFMSELVLAAFFYKGLGIALEWLISNRILKYVIIVVASIGLIIWSKRFGLMFLRCSPSRIFIDDTSVMRTWLLWILVIPLFFGPAILLMILFFSLKISLVSMFGSAMLLLPMAFRTIDYLPDVRIYKSKKIIPGFVFTLTLLVALGVLVRLLIRFV
;
A
#
# COMPACT_ATOMS: atom_id res chain seq x y z
N MET A 1 -42.13 44.34 -0.65
CA MET A 1 -40.86 43.56 -0.64
C MET A 1 -41.23 42.09 -0.58
N ALA A 2 -41.10 41.38 -1.71
CA ALA A 2 -41.41 39.96 -1.79
C ALA A 2 -40.10 39.15 -1.65
N GLU A 3 -40.03 38.28 -0.65
CA GLU A 3 -38.94 37.31 -0.49
C GLU A 3 -39.02 36.27 -1.60
N GLN A 4 -38.12 36.36 -2.58
CA GLN A 4 -37.87 35.30 -3.55
C GLN A 4 -37.17 34.14 -2.84
N LYS A 5 -37.94 33.16 -2.37
CA LYS A 5 -37.40 31.87 -1.88
C LYS A 5 -36.97 31.04 -3.09
N PHE A 6 -35.67 30.95 -3.33
CA PHE A 6 -35.06 30.03 -4.29
C PHE A 6 -35.28 28.56 -3.86
N PRO A 7 -36.14 27.76 -4.53
CA PRO A 7 -36.52 26.44 -4.05
C PRO A 7 -35.95 25.31 -4.92
N PHE A 8 -34.76 25.47 -5.53
CA PHE A 8 -34.36 24.54 -6.61
C PHE A 8 -32.98 23.88 -6.51
N PHE A 9 -32.10 24.23 -5.56
CA PHE A 9 -30.76 23.65 -5.49
C PHE A 9 -30.52 22.64 -4.35
N THR A 10 -31.44 22.50 -3.40
CA THR A 10 -31.23 21.61 -2.25
C THR A 10 -31.60 20.15 -2.55
N GLY A 11 -32.69 19.87 -3.28
CA GLY A 11 -33.12 18.49 -3.55
C GLY A 11 -32.19 17.69 -4.47
N ALA A 12 -31.70 18.31 -5.55
CA ALA A 12 -30.94 17.64 -6.60
C ALA A 12 -29.54 17.16 -6.17
N ILE A 13 -28.94 17.81 -5.17
CA ILE A 13 -27.61 17.46 -4.65
C ILE A 13 -27.72 16.65 -3.35
N VAL A 14 -28.70 16.96 -2.48
CA VAL A 14 -28.84 16.30 -1.18
C VAL A 14 -29.28 14.85 -1.30
N LEU A 15 -30.20 14.51 -2.22
CA LEU A 15 -30.68 13.14 -2.39
C LEU A 15 -29.58 12.17 -2.85
N PRO A 16 -28.77 12.46 -3.89
CA PRO A 16 -27.63 11.62 -4.27
C PRO A 16 -26.60 11.46 -3.14
N LEU A 17 -26.36 12.52 -2.37
CA LEU A 17 -25.37 12.50 -1.28
C LEU A 17 -25.85 11.64 -0.10
N GLN A 18 -27.13 11.73 0.25
CA GLN A 18 -27.74 10.88 1.28
C GLN A 18 -27.77 9.41 0.86
N ASP A 19 -28.04 9.12 -0.40
CA ASP A 19 -28.02 7.76 -0.94
C ASP A 19 -26.59 7.20 -0.99
N ALA A 20 -25.61 8.01 -1.38
CA ALA A 20 -24.19 7.67 -1.28
C ALA A 20 -23.82 7.37 0.19
N PHE A 21 -24.19 8.23 1.13
CA PHE A 21 -23.95 8.01 2.56
C PHE A 21 -24.60 6.72 3.07
N ARG A 22 -25.83 6.41 2.65
CA ARG A 22 -26.50 5.15 2.99
C ARG A 22 -25.75 3.94 2.43
N ARG A 23 -25.26 4.02 1.19
CA ARG A 23 -24.44 2.96 0.57
C ARG A 23 -23.10 2.78 1.31
N TYR A 24 -22.42 3.87 1.67
CA TYR A 24 -21.18 3.84 2.45
C TYR A 24 -21.39 3.30 3.87
N LYS A 25 -22.48 3.68 4.54
CA LYS A 25 -22.80 3.17 5.88
C LYS A 25 -23.02 1.65 5.87
N LYS A 26 -23.68 1.11 4.83
CA LYS A 26 -23.83 -0.34 4.63
C LYS A 26 -22.50 -1.04 4.36
N LEU A 27 -21.56 -0.39 3.68
CA LEU A 27 -20.21 -0.92 3.41
C LEU A 27 -19.29 -0.87 4.63
N LEU A 28 -19.46 0.11 5.51
CA LEU A 28 -18.70 0.18 6.76
C LEU A 28 -19.19 -0.85 7.77
N TYR A 29 -20.47 -1.20 7.71
CA TYR A 29 -21.16 -2.06 8.68
C TYR A 29 -22.12 -3.02 7.96
N PRO A 30 -21.60 -4.10 7.34
CA PRO A 30 -22.45 -5.09 6.70
C PRO A 30 -23.25 -5.85 7.76
N LYS A 31 -24.45 -6.30 7.39
CA LYS A 31 -25.19 -7.27 8.19
C LYS A 31 -24.52 -8.64 8.01
N THR A 32 -24.39 -9.39 9.09
CA THR A 32 -23.91 -10.77 9.02
C THR A 32 -24.88 -11.60 8.17
N PRO A 33 -24.43 -12.32 7.13
CA PRO A 33 -25.30 -13.20 6.36
C PRO A 33 -25.79 -14.36 7.23
N VAL A 34 -26.98 -14.88 6.92
CA VAL A 34 -27.56 -16.03 7.62
C VAL A 34 -26.80 -17.30 7.24
N GLY A 35 -26.53 -18.18 8.21
CA GLY A 35 -25.93 -19.51 7.97
C GLY A 35 -24.44 -19.64 8.31
N TYR A 36 -23.82 -18.65 8.96
CA TYR A 36 -22.45 -18.74 9.45
C TYR A 36 -22.37 -19.08 10.94
N ASP A 37 -21.28 -19.74 11.33
CA ASP A 37 -21.03 -20.09 12.73
C ASP A 37 -20.84 -18.81 13.59
N LYS A 38 -21.27 -18.84 14.86
CA LYS A 38 -21.03 -17.75 15.84
C LYS A 38 -19.55 -17.32 15.95
N LEU A 39 -18.61 -18.17 15.55
CA LEU A 39 -17.17 -17.86 15.50
C LEU A 39 -16.82 -16.92 14.35
N ASP A 40 -17.46 -17.08 13.19
CA ASP A 40 -17.24 -16.24 12.01
C ASP A 40 -17.86 -14.85 12.22
N GLU A 41 -19.01 -14.77 12.91
CA GLU A 41 -19.68 -13.51 13.24
C GLU A 41 -18.82 -12.57 14.09
N ARG A 42 -17.94 -13.11 14.94
CA ARG A 42 -17.06 -12.32 15.82
C ARG A 42 -16.15 -11.38 15.02
N PHE A 43 -15.74 -11.78 13.81
CA PHE A 43 -14.87 -10.98 12.96
C PHE A 43 -15.60 -9.83 12.25
N VAL A 44 -16.92 -9.88 12.15
CA VAL A 44 -17.75 -8.87 11.47
C VAL A 44 -18.23 -7.77 12.43
N THR A 45 -18.02 -7.95 13.73
CA THR A 45 -18.36 -6.92 14.73
C THR A 45 -17.52 -5.65 14.57
N LYS A 46 -18.10 -4.48 14.88
CA LYS A 46 -17.39 -3.18 14.78
C LYS A 46 -16.05 -3.17 15.53
N PRO A 47 -15.96 -3.66 16.79
CA PRO A 47 -14.70 -3.67 17.51
C PRO A 47 -13.67 -4.59 16.86
N ALA A 48 -14.09 -5.72 16.29
CA ALA A 48 -13.19 -6.64 15.60
C ALA A 48 -12.66 -6.05 14.29
N LEU A 49 -13.54 -5.47 13.44
CA LEU A 49 -13.14 -4.78 12.21
C LEU A 49 -12.17 -3.63 12.50
N PHE A 50 -12.43 -2.86 13.55
CA PHE A 50 -11.53 -1.78 13.97
C PHE A 50 -10.16 -2.31 14.42
N ARG A 51 -10.10 -3.37 15.23
CA ARG A 51 -8.84 -4.02 15.63
C ARG A 51 -8.07 -4.56 14.42
N LEU A 52 -8.76 -5.19 13.49
CA LEU A 52 -8.21 -5.72 12.24
C LEU A 52 -7.63 -4.61 11.36
N MET A 53 -8.32 -3.48 11.24
CA MET A 53 -7.88 -2.32 10.47
C MET A 53 -6.65 -1.65 11.09
N LEU A 54 -6.62 -1.47 12.41
CA LEU A 54 -5.42 -0.96 13.09
C LEU A 54 -4.23 -1.90 12.90
N PHE A 55 -4.44 -3.20 13.04
CA PHE A 55 -3.40 -4.19 12.80
C PHE A 55 -2.91 -4.15 11.35
N SER A 56 -3.81 -4.02 10.38
CA SER A 56 -3.47 -3.88 8.97
C SER A 56 -2.68 -2.60 8.69
N ALA A 57 -3.06 -1.47 9.30
CA ALA A 57 -2.32 -0.21 9.20
C ALA A 57 -0.90 -0.33 9.79
N PHE A 58 -0.74 -1.05 10.89
CA PHE A 58 0.58 -1.38 11.45
C PHE A 58 1.39 -2.25 10.50
N CYS A 59 0.81 -3.31 9.93
CA CYS A 59 1.47 -4.14 8.91
C CYS A 59 1.88 -3.33 7.68
N MET A 60 1.04 -2.39 7.23
CA MET A 60 1.33 -1.49 6.12
C MET A 60 2.54 -0.61 6.43
N ALA A 61 2.54 0.06 7.60
CA ALA A 61 3.62 0.95 8.01
C ALA A 61 4.93 0.18 8.20
N PHE A 62 4.88 -0.99 8.84
CA PHE A 62 6.03 -1.87 8.99
C PHE A 62 6.57 -2.34 7.64
N ALA A 63 5.70 -2.78 6.73
CA ALA A 63 6.09 -3.22 5.39
C ALA A 63 6.77 -2.09 4.60
N PHE A 64 6.26 -0.86 4.69
CA PHE A 64 6.91 0.31 4.09
C PHE A 64 8.33 0.52 4.63
N LEU A 65 8.48 0.55 5.96
CA LEU A 65 9.78 0.76 6.60
C LEU A 65 10.76 -0.37 6.25
N PHE A 66 10.27 -1.61 6.22
CA PHE A 66 11.04 -2.78 5.83
C PHE A 66 11.54 -2.68 4.38
N VAL A 67 10.65 -2.39 3.42
CA VAL A 67 11.02 -2.21 2.00
C VAL A 67 12.01 -1.05 1.84
N LYS A 68 11.82 0.05 2.57
CA LYS A 68 12.74 1.19 2.51
C LYS A 68 14.12 0.85 3.06
N ALA A 69 14.19 0.22 4.24
CA ALA A 69 15.44 -0.23 4.84
C ALA A 69 16.16 -1.22 3.90
N LEU A 70 15.42 -2.17 3.31
CA LEU A 70 15.95 -3.11 2.33
C LEU A 70 16.49 -2.39 1.08
N SER A 71 15.79 -1.37 0.56
CA SER A 71 16.24 -0.57 -0.58
C SER A 71 17.57 0.12 -0.31
N VAL A 72 17.73 0.66 0.90
CA VAL A 72 18.94 1.38 1.30
C VAL A 72 20.08 0.40 1.51
N LEU A 73 19.82 -0.75 2.15
CA LEU A 73 20.82 -1.79 2.36
C LEU A 73 21.37 -2.32 1.03
N ILE A 74 20.48 -2.61 0.06
CA ILE A 74 20.89 -3.06 -1.28
C ILE A 74 21.66 -1.95 -2.00
N LEU A 75 21.15 -0.71 -1.98
CA LEU A 75 21.82 0.42 -2.61
C LEU A 75 23.23 0.62 -2.05
N THR A 76 23.39 0.66 -0.73
CA THR A 76 24.69 0.75 -0.04
C THR A 76 25.61 -0.41 -0.45
N GLY A 77 25.09 -1.64 -0.49
CA GLY A 77 25.85 -2.81 -0.94
C GLY A 77 26.39 -2.64 -2.36
N LEU A 78 25.54 -2.20 -3.29
CA LEU A 78 25.92 -1.97 -4.69
C LEU A 78 26.89 -0.81 -4.85
N LEU A 79 26.72 0.28 -4.09
CA LEU A 79 27.65 1.41 -4.11
C LEU A 79 29.03 1.01 -3.61
N ARG A 80 29.11 0.19 -2.54
CA ARG A 80 30.38 -0.35 -2.04
C ARG A 80 31.06 -1.24 -3.08
N LEU A 81 30.31 -2.09 -3.77
CA LEU A 81 30.87 -2.96 -4.83
C LEU A 81 31.42 -2.16 -6.02
N ASN A 82 30.94 -0.94 -6.24
CA ASN A 82 31.39 -0.05 -7.32
C ASN A 82 32.35 1.05 -6.83
N ASN A 83 32.89 0.95 -5.60
CA ASN A 83 33.80 1.93 -5.00
C ASN A 83 33.28 3.38 -5.04
N ILE A 84 31.95 3.57 -4.90
CA ILE A 84 31.34 4.90 -4.82
C ILE A 84 31.31 5.33 -3.35
N ASN A 85 31.83 6.52 -3.06
CA ASN A 85 31.86 7.12 -1.72
C ASN A 85 30.46 7.61 -1.31
N HIS A 86 30.00 7.11 -0.17
CA HIS A 86 28.67 7.44 0.35
C HIS A 86 28.60 7.31 1.88
N ILE A 87 27.70 8.07 2.47
CA ILE A 87 27.26 7.93 3.86
C ILE A 87 25.83 7.40 3.85
N TYR A 88 25.54 6.41 4.70
CA TYR A 88 24.21 5.83 4.79
C TYR A 88 23.63 5.97 6.20
N SER A 89 22.32 6.15 6.26
CA SER A 89 21.50 5.96 7.45
C SER A 89 20.55 4.79 7.20
N LEU A 90 19.70 4.44 8.16
CA LEU A 90 18.71 3.37 7.98
C LEU A 90 17.74 3.63 6.81
N PHE A 91 17.49 4.89 6.44
CA PHE A 91 16.47 5.26 5.46
C PHE A 91 16.96 6.19 4.34
N SER A 92 18.23 6.58 4.33
CA SER A 92 18.79 7.47 3.32
C SER A 92 20.23 7.12 2.97
N VAL A 93 20.61 7.42 1.74
CA VAL A 93 22.00 7.43 1.29
C VAL A 93 22.33 8.85 0.84
N VAL A 94 23.49 9.35 1.23
CA VAL A 94 24.04 10.65 0.84
C VAL A 94 25.34 10.37 0.10
N TYR A 95 25.45 10.87 -1.13
CA TYR A 95 26.64 10.75 -1.96
C TYR A 95 27.69 11.77 -1.52
N LEU A 96 28.96 11.36 -1.49
CA LEU A 96 30.09 12.25 -1.24
C LEU A 96 30.67 12.74 -2.57
N PRO A 97 31.29 13.93 -2.62
CA PRO A 97 31.95 14.42 -3.84
C PRO A 97 33.19 13.60 -4.18
N GLY A 98 33.57 13.56 -5.46
CA GLY A 98 34.85 13.00 -5.94
C GLY A 98 34.77 11.67 -6.70
N ASP A 99 33.56 11.17 -7.02
CA ASP A 99 33.39 9.86 -7.67
C ASP A 99 33.04 9.92 -9.17
N ASP A 100 33.16 11.08 -9.82
CA ASP A 100 32.70 11.24 -11.21
C ASP A 100 33.36 10.26 -12.18
N SER A 101 34.62 9.88 -11.93
CA SER A 101 35.36 8.88 -12.72
C SER A 101 34.99 7.43 -12.44
N ASN A 102 34.29 7.14 -11.33
CA ASN A 102 33.95 5.78 -10.90
C ASN A 102 32.58 5.33 -11.43
N TRP A 103 31.79 6.25 -11.97
CA TRP A 103 30.53 5.95 -12.62
C TRP A 103 30.77 5.49 -14.06
N SER A 104 30.46 4.23 -14.32
CA SER A 104 30.31 3.70 -15.67
C SER A 104 28.83 3.55 -15.99
N ASP A 105 28.48 3.52 -17.26
CA ASP A 105 27.09 3.28 -17.71
C ASP A 105 26.53 2.00 -17.09
N GLY A 106 27.36 0.96 -17.03
CA GLY A 106 27.02 -0.31 -16.40
C GLY A 106 26.75 -0.19 -14.90
N SER A 107 27.58 0.55 -14.16
CA SER A 107 27.38 0.74 -12.72
C SER A 107 26.15 1.60 -12.42
N LEU A 108 25.85 2.61 -13.24
CA LEU A 108 24.62 3.40 -13.12
C LEU A 108 23.35 2.53 -13.30
N LEU A 109 23.31 1.71 -14.36
CA LEU A 109 22.19 0.81 -14.62
C LEU A 109 22.03 -0.24 -13.52
N LEU A 110 23.14 -0.79 -13.04
CA LEU A 110 23.16 -1.80 -11.99
C LEU A 110 22.71 -1.22 -10.65
N VAL A 111 23.18 -0.04 -10.27
CA VAL A 111 22.87 0.60 -8.98
C VAL A 111 21.43 1.12 -8.93
N TYR A 112 20.94 1.75 -10.00
CA TYR A 112 19.64 2.43 -10.00
C TYR A 112 18.50 1.63 -10.66
N GLY A 113 18.82 0.76 -11.63
CA GLY A 113 17.83 -0.03 -12.37
C GLY A 113 17.54 -1.39 -11.74
N LEU A 114 18.58 -2.19 -11.52
CA LEU A 114 18.44 -3.59 -11.11
C LEU A 114 17.65 -3.79 -9.79
N PRO A 115 17.90 -3.04 -8.70
CA PRO A 115 17.14 -3.23 -7.45
C PRO A 115 15.66 -2.96 -7.61
N THR A 116 15.32 -1.94 -8.40
CA THR A 116 13.95 -1.51 -8.67
C THR A 116 13.18 -2.61 -9.41
N LEU A 117 13.80 -3.22 -10.42
CA LEU A 117 13.25 -4.38 -11.15
C LEU A 117 13.19 -5.64 -10.27
N ALA A 118 14.21 -5.88 -9.45
CA ALA A 118 14.22 -7.01 -8.51
C ALA A 118 13.07 -6.89 -7.50
N PHE A 119 12.79 -5.69 -6.99
CA PHE A 119 11.66 -5.45 -6.08
C PHE A 119 10.32 -5.72 -6.74
N LEU A 120 10.14 -5.29 -8.00
CA LEU A 120 8.97 -5.62 -8.78
C LEU A 120 8.80 -7.15 -8.92
N ALA A 121 9.86 -7.85 -9.32
CA ALA A 121 9.84 -9.30 -9.50
C ALA A 121 9.55 -10.05 -8.19
N ILE A 122 10.20 -9.68 -7.08
CA ILE A 122 9.98 -10.25 -5.76
C ILE A 122 8.56 -9.96 -5.27
N GLY A 123 8.06 -8.73 -5.46
CA GLY A 123 6.69 -8.36 -5.09
C GLY A 123 5.65 -9.17 -5.86
N MET A 124 5.86 -9.37 -7.17
CA MET A 124 5.00 -10.23 -7.99
C MET A 124 5.06 -11.69 -7.55
N TYR A 125 6.26 -12.21 -7.28
CA TYR A 125 6.47 -13.55 -6.77
C TYR A 125 5.78 -13.77 -5.42
N LEU A 126 5.94 -12.85 -4.46
CA LEU A 126 5.30 -12.90 -3.15
C LEU A 126 3.77 -12.84 -3.24
N THR A 127 3.22 -12.06 -4.18
CA THR A 127 1.78 -12.07 -4.45
C THR A 127 1.31 -13.44 -4.95
N GLY A 128 2.06 -14.08 -5.87
CA GLY A 128 1.76 -15.44 -6.30
C GLY A 128 1.90 -16.48 -5.18
N LEU A 129 2.91 -16.32 -4.32
CA LEU A 129 3.20 -17.22 -3.21
C LEU A 129 2.12 -17.14 -2.11
N THR A 130 1.75 -15.94 -1.68
CA THR A 130 0.69 -15.70 -0.67
C THR A 130 -0.65 -16.25 -1.12
N VAL A 131 -0.93 -16.19 -2.43
CA VAL A 131 -2.12 -16.80 -3.05
C VAL A 131 -2.08 -18.33 -2.96
N ARG A 132 -0.91 -18.97 -2.98
CA ARG A 132 -0.74 -20.44 -2.96
C ARG A 132 -0.62 -21.03 -1.54
N ILE A 133 0.03 -20.35 -0.60
CA ILE A 133 0.30 -20.92 0.73
C ILE A 133 -0.92 -20.80 1.65
N ARG A 134 -1.74 -21.85 1.67
CA ARG A 134 -2.97 -21.93 2.49
C ARG A 134 -2.72 -22.20 3.97
N LYS A 135 -1.60 -22.86 4.32
CA LYS A 135 -1.28 -23.29 5.69
C LYS A 135 -0.73 -22.19 6.60
N LEU A 136 -0.29 -21.06 6.02
CA LEU A 136 0.21 -19.93 6.81
C LEU A 136 -0.93 -19.26 7.56
N ASN A 137 -0.65 -18.81 8.78
CA ASN A 137 -1.56 -18.00 9.57
C ASN A 137 -1.92 -16.71 8.81
N TRP A 138 -3.20 -16.33 8.85
CA TRP A 138 -3.75 -15.17 8.14
C TRP A 138 -3.00 -13.86 8.48
N ILE A 139 -2.47 -13.74 9.70
CA ILE A 139 -1.64 -12.61 10.14
C ILE A 139 -0.37 -12.48 9.28
N PHE A 140 0.35 -13.59 9.10
CA PHE A 140 1.56 -13.60 8.28
C PHE A 140 1.23 -13.39 6.81
N ARG A 141 0.11 -13.94 6.32
CA ARG A 141 -0.36 -13.68 4.95
C ARG A 141 -0.63 -12.19 4.73
N LEU A 142 -1.28 -11.53 5.70
CA LEU A 142 -1.54 -10.09 5.63
C LEU A 142 -0.25 -9.26 5.61
N LEU A 143 0.71 -9.59 6.47
CA LEU A 143 2.02 -8.93 6.49
C LEU A 143 2.77 -9.12 5.16
N LEU A 144 2.84 -10.35 4.65
CA LEU A 144 3.47 -10.64 3.36
C LEU A 144 2.75 -9.95 2.20
N GLY A 145 1.41 -9.85 2.27
CA GLY A 145 0.61 -9.12 1.30
C GLY A 145 0.96 -7.63 1.28
N TRP A 146 1.13 -7.01 2.45
CA TRP A 146 1.60 -5.63 2.55
C TRP A 146 3.04 -5.47 2.05
N ILE A 147 3.96 -6.39 2.34
CA ILE A 147 5.33 -6.35 1.81
C ILE A 147 5.31 -6.43 0.28
N ALA A 148 4.56 -7.38 -0.28
CA ALA A 148 4.43 -7.55 -1.73
C ALA A 148 3.83 -6.29 -2.39
N PHE A 149 2.79 -5.73 -1.79
CA PHE A 149 2.18 -4.47 -2.25
C PHE A 149 3.19 -3.33 -2.21
N ASN A 150 3.90 -3.15 -1.09
CA ASN A 150 4.89 -2.09 -0.92
C ASN A 150 6.06 -2.23 -1.93
N LEU A 151 6.57 -3.44 -2.20
CA LEU A 151 7.61 -3.66 -3.21
C LEU A 151 7.18 -3.22 -4.61
N ILE A 152 5.94 -3.54 -5.01
CA ILE A 152 5.43 -3.16 -6.33
C ILE A 152 5.13 -1.66 -6.40
N THR A 153 4.53 -1.09 -5.35
CA THR A 153 4.29 0.35 -5.30
C THR A 153 5.60 1.15 -5.21
N PHE A 154 6.67 0.58 -4.66
CA PHE A 154 8.00 1.17 -4.70
C PHE A 154 8.49 1.29 -6.14
N PHE A 155 8.40 0.21 -6.92
CA PHE A 155 8.71 0.25 -8.36
C PHE A 155 7.88 1.30 -9.11
N MET A 156 6.57 1.35 -8.87
CA MET A 156 5.71 2.39 -9.46
C MET A 156 6.12 3.81 -9.04
N SER A 157 6.48 3.98 -7.77
CA SER A 157 6.93 5.26 -7.26
C SER A 157 8.23 5.73 -7.92
N GLU A 158 9.13 4.80 -8.22
CA GLU A 158 10.38 5.07 -8.94
C GLU A 158 10.14 5.37 -10.42
N LEU A 159 9.14 4.75 -11.06
CA LEU A 159 8.71 5.15 -12.41
C LEU A 159 8.13 6.56 -12.45
N VAL A 160 7.30 6.92 -11.46
CA VAL A 160 6.77 8.28 -11.33
C VAL A 160 7.91 9.26 -11.08
N LEU A 161 8.86 8.93 -10.20
CA LEU A 161 10.04 9.76 -9.99
C LEU A 161 10.85 9.89 -11.28
N ALA A 162 11.05 8.83 -12.04
CA ALA A 162 11.77 8.85 -13.32
C ALA A 162 11.12 9.74 -14.40
N ALA A 163 9.81 9.90 -14.34
CA ALA A 163 9.06 10.76 -15.27
C ALA A 163 9.32 12.26 -15.01
N PHE A 164 9.51 12.65 -13.75
CA PHE A 164 9.52 14.04 -13.32
C PHE A 164 10.86 14.53 -12.75
N PHE A 165 11.71 13.62 -12.27
CA PHE A 165 12.94 13.92 -11.55
C PHE A 165 14.09 13.05 -12.04
N TYR A 166 15.28 13.64 -12.14
CA TYR A 166 16.52 12.90 -12.38
C TYR A 166 17.00 12.23 -11.08
N LYS A 167 16.29 11.20 -10.63
CA LYS A 167 16.55 10.49 -9.38
C LYS A 167 16.14 9.03 -9.47
N GLY A 168 16.88 8.15 -8.76
CA GLY A 168 16.54 6.74 -8.66
C GLY A 168 16.51 6.09 -10.03
N LEU A 169 15.43 5.37 -10.36
CA LEU A 169 15.26 4.74 -11.68
C LEU A 169 15.34 5.76 -12.84
N GLY A 170 15.03 7.04 -12.59
CA GLY A 170 15.16 8.11 -13.59
C GLY A 170 16.58 8.30 -14.10
N ILE A 171 17.58 8.08 -13.26
CA ILE A 171 18.99 8.15 -13.66
C ILE A 171 19.28 7.02 -14.64
N ALA A 172 18.94 5.78 -14.29
CA ALA A 172 19.14 4.63 -15.17
C ALA A 172 18.40 4.78 -16.52
N LEU A 173 17.16 5.28 -16.50
CA LEU A 173 16.37 5.45 -17.72
C LEU A 173 16.88 6.56 -18.64
N GLU A 174 17.31 7.69 -18.09
CA GLU A 174 17.86 8.79 -18.90
C GLU A 174 19.15 8.35 -19.62
N TRP A 175 19.97 7.54 -18.95
CA TRP A 175 21.20 6.99 -19.54
C TRP A 175 20.93 5.92 -20.60
N LEU A 176 19.94 5.04 -20.36
CA LEU A 176 19.57 4.01 -21.33
C LEU A 176 18.86 4.61 -22.56
N ILE A 177 18.05 5.65 -22.35
CA ILE A 177 17.13 6.21 -23.33
C ILE A 177 17.18 7.74 -23.26
N SER A 178 17.98 8.32 -24.14
CA SER A 178 18.08 9.79 -24.29
C SER A 178 16.79 10.43 -24.82
N ASN A 179 15.94 9.66 -25.51
CA ASN A 179 14.68 10.15 -26.05
C ASN A 179 13.59 10.23 -24.96
N ARG A 180 13.24 11.45 -24.55
CA ARG A 180 12.21 11.72 -23.54
C ARG A 180 10.84 11.12 -23.88
N ILE A 181 10.44 11.14 -25.15
CA ILE A 181 9.15 10.59 -25.58
C ILE A 181 9.12 9.08 -25.36
N LEU A 182 10.19 8.38 -25.78
CA LEU A 182 10.29 6.93 -25.60
C LEU A 182 10.30 6.56 -24.11
N LYS A 183 10.97 7.34 -23.26
CA LYS A 183 10.94 7.18 -21.80
C LYS A 183 9.51 7.27 -21.24
N TYR A 184 8.73 8.27 -21.64
CA TYR A 184 7.34 8.39 -21.20
C TYR A 184 6.46 7.24 -21.70
N VAL A 185 6.66 6.78 -22.94
CA VAL A 185 5.95 5.61 -23.47
C VAL A 185 6.21 4.38 -22.61
N ILE A 186 7.46 4.11 -22.24
CA ILE A 186 7.82 2.97 -21.38
C ILE A 186 7.17 3.08 -20.00
N ILE A 187 7.22 4.26 -19.38
CA ILE A 187 6.60 4.50 -18.07
C ILE A 187 5.08 4.27 -18.13
N VAL A 188 4.41 4.77 -19.17
CA VAL A 188 2.97 4.58 -19.37
C VAL A 188 2.63 3.11 -19.60
N VAL A 189 3.38 2.41 -20.46
CA VAL A 189 3.17 0.97 -20.73
C VAL A 189 3.36 0.14 -19.46
N ALA A 190 4.43 0.38 -18.69
CA ALA A 190 4.67 -0.29 -17.42
C ALA A 190 3.56 -0.01 -16.40
N SER A 191 3.10 1.24 -16.33
CA SER A 191 2.00 1.64 -15.43
C SER A 191 0.69 0.95 -15.79
N ILE A 192 0.34 0.90 -17.07
CA ILE A 192 -0.86 0.20 -17.58
C ILE A 192 -0.76 -1.30 -17.25
N GLY A 193 0.38 -1.93 -17.49
CA GLY A 193 0.61 -3.34 -17.16
C GLY A 193 0.33 -3.63 -15.67
N LEU A 194 0.81 -2.76 -14.78
CA LEU A 194 0.57 -2.88 -13.34
C LEU A 194 -0.86 -2.57 -12.92
N ILE A 195 -1.53 -1.61 -13.58
CA ILE A 195 -2.96 -1.35 -13.38
C ILE A 195 -3.79 -2.57 -13.79
N ILE A 196 -3.49 -3.23 -14.91
CA ILE A 196 -4.17 -4.46 -15.32
C ILE A 196 -3.93 -5.58 -14.28
N TRP A 197 -2.69 -5.69 -13.81
CA TRP A 197 -2.30 -6.70 -12.83
C TRP A 197 -2.89 -6.46 -11.43
N SER A 198 -3.29 -5.22 -11.14
CA SER A 198 -3.74 -4.81 -9.80
C SER A 198 -4.96 -5.56 -9.26
N LYS A 199 -5.77 -6.18 -10.15
CA LYS A 199 -6.83 -7.12 -9.75
C LYS A 199 -6.29 -8.24 -8.86
N ARG A 200 -5.05 -8.68 -9.06
CA ARG A 200 -4.42 -9.70 -8.21
C ARG A 200 -4.16 -9.21 -6.78
N PHE A 201 -4.05 -7.91 -6.54
CA PHE A 201 -3.93 -7.36 -5.19
C PHE A 201 -5.21 -7.52 -4.39
N GLY A 202 -6.36 -7.20 -4.98
CA GLY A 202 -7.66 -7.42 -4.31
C GLY A 202 -7.79 -8.87 -3.86
N LEU A 203 -7.45 -9.81 -4.76
CA LEU A 203 -7.49 -11.25 -4.47
C LEU A 203 -6.52 -11.65 -3.36
N MET A 204 -5.31 -11.10 -3.36
CA MET A 204 -4.30 -11.36 -2.32
C MET A 204 -4.82 -10.94 -0.94
N PHE A 205 -5.35 -9.72 -0.81
CA PHE A 205 -5.89 -9.23 0.47
C PHE A 205 -7.15 -9.98 0.90
N LEU A 206 -8.00 -10.40 -0.05
CA LEU A 206 -9.14 -11.27 0.24
C LEU A 206 -8.71 -12.63 0.81
N ARG A 207 -7.68 -13.25 0.24
CA ARG A 207 -7.12 -14.52 0.74
C ARG A 207 -6.43 -14.39 2.10
N CYS A 208 -6.15 -13.17 2.54
CA CYS A 208 -5.68 -12.89 3.89
C CYS A 208 -6.81 -12.88 4.94
N SER A 209 -8.07 -13.08 4.55
CA SER A 209 -9.16 -13.10 5.52
C SER A 209 -9.03 -14.26 6.52
N PRO A 210 -9.43 -14.05 7.79
CA PRO A 210 -9.42 -15.08 8.82
C PRO A 210 -10.59 -16.09 8.67
N SER A 211 -11.63 -15.70 7.92
CA SER A 211 -12.88 -16.44 7.78
C SER A 211 -13.44 -16.38 6.36
N ARG A 212 -14.20 -17.42 5.97
CA ARG A 212 -14.87 -17.53 4.67
C ARG A 212 -16.03 -16.54 4.48
N ILE A 213 -16.59 -16.02 5.57
CA ILE A 213 -17.67 -15.02 5.53
C ILE A 213 -17.31 -13.78 4.69
N PHE A 214 -16.01 -13.46 4.59
CA PHE A 214 -15.48 -12.34 3.80
C PHE A 214 -15.28 -12.65 2.31
N ILE A 215 -15.56 -13.87 1.86
CA ILE A 215 -15.47 -14.28 0.45
C ILE A 215 -16.86 -14.53 -0.11
N ASP A 216 -17.67 -15.27 0.65
CA ASP A 216 -18.90 -15.86 0.15
C ASP A 216 -20.02 -14.80 -0.05
N ASP A 217 -19.96 -13.68 0.68
CA ASP A 217 -20.89 -12.56 0.54
C ASP A 217 -20.18 -11.31 -0.02
N THR A 218 -20.70 -10.78 -1.13
CA THR A 218 -20.11 -9.61 -1.83
C THR A 218 -20.06 -8.36 -0.96
N SER A 219 -21.05 -8.13 -0.08
CA SER A 219 -21.10 -6.96 0.79
C SER A 219 -20.04 -7.03 1.90
N VAL A 220 -19.88 -8.21 2.49
CA VAL A 220 -18.88 -8.47 3.54
C VAL A 220 -17.47 -8.48 2.94
N MET A 221 -17.34 -8.95 1.70
CA MET A 221 -16.10 -8.89 0.94
C MET A 221 -15.63 -7.45 0.66
N ARG A 222 -16.53 -6.58 0.20
CA ARG A 222 -16.24 -5.14 0.02
C ARG A 222 -15.84 -4.50 1.33
N THR A 223 -16.52 -4.86 2.42
CA THR A 223 -16.20 -4.40 3.77
C THR A 223 -14.77 -4.81 4.15
N TRP A 224 -14.40 -6.07 3.94
CA TRP A 224 -13.04 -6.55 4.23
C TRP A 224 -11.99 -5.71 3.50
N LEU A 225 -12.11 -5.55 2.19
CA LEU A 225 -11.17 -4.75 1.40
C LEU A 225 -11.12 -3.30 1.86
N LEU A 226 -12.26 -2.70 2.20
CA LEU A 226 -12.30 -1.34 2.74
C LEU A 226 -11.50 -1.23 4.05
N TRP A 227 -11.74 -2.10 5.01
CA TRP A 227 -11.12 -2.04 6.34
C TRP A 227 -9.67 -2.54 6.38
N ILE A 228 -9.29 -3.46 5.48
CA ILE A 228 -7.97 -4.09 5.49
C ILE A 228 -7.01 -3.50 4.48
N LEU A 229 -7.49 -3.00 3.34
CA LEU A 229 -6.62 -2.43 2.30
C LEU A 229 -6.76 -0.91 2.25
N VAL A 230 -7.99 -0.41 2.08
CA VAL A 230 -8.22 1.00 1.69
C VAL A 230 -7.99 1.95 2.85
N ILE A 231 -8.67 1.73 3.98
CA ILE A 231 -8.54 2.57 5.17
C ILE A 231 -7.08 2.56 5.66
N PRO A 232 -6.41 1.40 5.85
CA PRO A 232 -4.99 1.34 6.20
C PRO A 232 -4.07 2.08 5.24
N LEU A 233 -4.42 2.16 3.95
CA LEU A 233 -3.63 2.91 2.98
C LEU A 233 -3.64 4.42 3.23
N PHE A 234 -4.64 4.97 3.92
CA PHE A 234 -4.65 6.37 4.36
C PHE A 234 -4.00 6.53 5.74
N PHE A 235 -4.32 5.66 6.69
CA PHE A 235 -3.83 5.76 8.07
C PHE A 235 -2.34 5.43 8.19
N GLY A 236 -1.83 4.44 7.45
CA GLY A 236 -0.43 4.03 7.48
C GLY A 236 0.52 5.17 7.06
N PRO A 237 0.33 5.81 5.89
CA PRO A 237 1.11 6.97 5.48
C PRO A 237 0.96 8.16 6.43
N ALA A 238 -0.21 8.38 7.03
CA ALA A 238 -0.38 9.42 8.04
C ALA A 238 0.53 9.16 9.27
N ILE A 239 0.57 7.91 9.76
CA ILE A 239 1.49 7.48 10.83
C ILE A 239 2.96 7.71 10.40
N LEU A 240 3.31 7.32 9.17
CA LEU A 240 4.68 7.47 8.66
C LEU A 240 5.09 8.93 8.47
N LEU A 241 4.22 9.80 7.93
CA LEU A 241 4.49 11.23 7.76
C LEU A 241 4.84 11.92 9.08
N MET A 242 4.26 11.45 10.17
CA MET A 242 4.49 12.00 11.52
C MET A 242 5.80 11.50 12.14
N ILE A 243 6.21 10.28 11.80
CA ILE A 243 7.43 9.67 12.33
C ILE A 243 8.67 10.12 11.55
N LEU A 244 8.54 10.23 10.23
CA LEU A 244 9.66 10.35 9.30
C LEU A 244 10.14 11.79 9.07
N PHE A 245 11.45 11.92 8.80
CA PHE A 245 12.12 13.18 8.49
C PHE A 245 11.82 13.68 7.06
N PHE A 246 12.11 14.96 6.79
CA PHE A 246 11.79 15.65 5.53
C PHE A 246 12.24 14.90 4.26
N SER A 247 13.41 14.25 4.31
CA SER A 247 14.00 13.51 3.17
C SER A 247 13.16 12.32 2.68
N LEU A 248 12.25 11.80 3.50
CA LEU A 248 11.41 10.65 3.17
C LEU A 248 10.02 11.04 2.64
N LYS A 249 9.66 12.33 2.74
CA LYS A 249 8.32 12.82 2.35
C LYS A 249 8.05 12.59 0.87
N ILE A 250 9.03 12.84 -0.01
CA ILE A 250 8.85 12.68 -1.47
C ILE A 250 8.59 11.21 -1.82
N SER A 251 9.40 10.28 -1.32
CA SER A 251 9.21 8.85 -1.56
C SER A 251 7.89 8.34 -0.99
N LEU A 252 7.47 8.84 0.17
CA LEU A 252 6.19 8.46 0.77
C LEU A 252 5.00 9.00 -0.04
N VAL A 253 5.08 10.25 -0.51
CA VAL A 253 4.03 10.88 -1.35
C VAL A 253 3.94 10.17 -2.70
N SER A 254 5.07 9.87 -3.36
CA SER A 254 5.06 9.18 -4.66
C SER A 254 4.52 7.76 -4.53
N MET A 255 4.87 7.06 -3.46
CA MET A 255 4.38 5.71 -3.19
C MET A 255 2.89 5.69 -2.82
N PHE A 256 2.43 6.66 -2.02
CA PHE A 256 1.01 6.83 -1.71
C PHE A 256 0.20 7.18 -2.97
N GLY A 257 0.67 8.12 -3.79
CA GLY A 257 0.04 8.46 -5.06
C GLY A 257 -0.04 7.25 -6.00
N SER A 258 1.03 6.45 -6.07
CA SER A 258 1.06 5.21 -6.85
C SER A 258 0.07 4.17 -6.31
N ALA A 259 -0.05 4.04 -5.00
CA ALA A 259 -0.99 3.13 -4.38
C ALA A 259 -2.45 3.54 -4.63
N MET A 260 -2.74 4.85 -4.66
CA MET A 260 -4.05 5.39 -5.02
C MET A 260 -4.47 5.01 -6.45
N LEU A 261 -3.53 4.94 -7.40
CA LEU A 261 -3.82 4.51 -8.77
C LEU A 261 -4.24 3.03 -8.84
N LEU A 262 -3.78 2.19 -7.92
CA LEU A 262 -4.08 0.75 -7.89
C LEU A 262 -5.39 0.42 -7.17
N LEU A 263 -5.91 1.32 -6.33
CA LEU A 263 -7.09 1.09 -5.50
C LEU A 263 -8.39 0.81 -6.27
N PRO A 264 -8.78 1.62 -7.29
CA PRO A 264 -10.06 1.42 -8.00
C PRO A 264 -10.15 0.05 -8.65
N MET A 265 -9.02 -0.46 -9.14
CA MET A 265 -8.94 -1.77 -9.80
C MET A 265 -8.89 -2.93 -8.80
N ALA A 266 -8.31 -2.73 -7.61
CA ALA A 266 -8.39 -3.71 -6.53
C ALA A 266 -9.85 -3.99 -6.12
N PHE A 267 -10.73 -2.98 -6.12
CA PHE A 267 -12.17 -3.15 -5.87
C PHE A 267 -12.90 -3.88 -7.00
N ARG A 268 -12.50 -3.69 -8.26
CA ARG A 268 -13.07 -4.43 -9.40
C ARG A 268 -12.74 -5.93 -9.41
N THR A 269 -11.81 -6.38 -8.56
CA THR A 269 -11.50 -7.82 -8.40
C THR A 269 -12.71 -8.63 -7.94
N ILE A 270 -13.64 -7.97 -7.26
CA ILE A 270 -14.86 -8.56 -6.69
C ILE A 270 -15.72 -9.23 -7.75
N ASP A 271 -15.69 -8.72 -8.98
CA ASP A 271 -16.55 -9.19 -10.08
C ASP A 271 -15.98 -10.45 -10.77
N TYR A 272 -14.78 -10.92 -10.39
CA TYR A 272 -14.02 -11.95 -11.12
C TYR A 272 -13.47 -13.06 -10.21
N LEU A 273 -14.12 -13.38 -9.10
CA LEU A 273 -13.66 -14.41 -8.17
C LEU A 273 -14.21 -15.81 -8.53
N PRO A 274 -13.42 -16.70 -9.14
CA PRO A 274 -13.70 -18.13 -9.09
C PRO A 274 -13.34 -18.68 -7.71
N ASP A 275 -14.27 -19.42 -7.09
CA ASP A 275 -14.12 -20.31 -5.91
C ASP A 275 -12.83 -20.14 -5.08
N VAL A 276 -12.77 -19.10 -4.26
CA VAL A 276 -11.64 -18.89 -3.34
C VAL A 276 -11.83 -19.73 -2.08
N ARG A 277 -11.12 -20.86 -1.99
CA ARG A 277 -11.13 -21.70 -0.78
C ARG A 277 -10.16 -21.18 0.29
N ILE A 278 -10.69 -20.70 1.43
CA ILE A 278 -9.90 -20.30 2.62
C ILE A 278 -9.97 -21.33 3.75
N TYR A 279 -8.89 -21.44 4.51
CA TYR A 279 -8.79 -22.22 5.75
C TYR A 279 -9.30 -21.41 6.95
N LYS A 280 -10.27 -21.95 7.71
CA LYS A 280 -10.85 -21.27 8.90
C LYS A 280 -9.77 -21.09 9.98
N SER A 281 -9.59 -19.87 10.47
CA SER A 281 -8.73 -19.58 11.63
C SER A 281 -9.57 -19.32 12.88
N LYS A 282 -9.25 -20.01 13.99
CA LYS A 282 -9.84 -19.74 15.31
C LYS A 282 -9.12 -18.61 16.07
N LYS A 283 -7.93 -18.19 15.62
CA LYS A 283 -7.09 -17.21 16.34
C LYS A 283 -7.57 -15.79 16.07
N ILE A 284 -8.05 -15.13 17.12
CA ILE A 284 -8.33 -13.69 17.18
C ILE A 284 -7.01 -12.95 17.41
N ILE A 285 -6.86 -11.72 16.90
CA ILE A 285 -5.67 -10.89 17.15
C ILE A 285 -5.45 -10.81 18.68
N PRO A 286 -4.24 -11.15 19.18
CA PRO A 286 -3.95 -11.07 20.60
C PRO A 286 -4.13 -9.64 21.13
N GLY A 287 -4.68 -9.51 22.34
CA GLY A 287 -4.93 -8.19 22.95
C GLY A 287 -3.69 -7.30 23.03
N PHE A 288 -2.52 -7.88 23.30
CA PHE A 288 -1.27 -7.11 23.40
C PHE A 288 -0.86 -6.44 22.07
N VAL A 289 -1.17 -7.04 20.92
CA VAL A 289 -0.88 -6.45 19.59
C VAL A 289 -1.73 -5.20 19.40
N PHE A 290 -3.00 -5.26 19.83
CA PHE A 290 -3.87 -4.09 19.83
C PHE A 290 -3.35 -3.00 20.77
N THR A 291 -2.94 -3.35 21.99
CA THR A 291 -2.35 -2.40 22.94
C THR A 291 -1.10 -1.75 22.37
N LEU A 292 -0.19 -2.51 21.77
CA LEU A 292 1.01 -1.99 21.12
C LEU A 292 0.66 -1.01 19.98
N THR A 293 -0.31 -1.38 19.13
CA THR A 293 -0.74 -0.52 18.02
C THR A 293 -1.37 0.78 18.53
N LEU A 294 -2.16 0.70 19.61
CA LEU A 294 -2.76 1.86 20.27
C LEU A 294 -1.69 2.76 20.89
N LEU A 295 -0.68 2.19 21.56
CA LEU A 295 0.43 2.93 22.15
C LEU A 295 1.25 3.65 21.08
N VAL A 296 1.52 2.99 19.94
CA VAL A 296 2.18 3.64 18.80
C VAL A 296 1.32 4.79 18.27
N ALA A 297 0.00 4.60 18.10
CA ALA A 297 -0.90 5.66 17.66
C ALA A 297 -1.00 6.83 18.66
N LEU A 298 -1.02 6.55 19.96
CA LEU A 298 -0.99 7.55 21.03
C LEU A 298 0.32 8.32 21.05
N GLY A 299 1.46 7.63 20.94
CA GLY A 299 2.77 8.27 20.84
C GLY A 299 2.86 9.20 19.62
N VAL A 300 2.24 8.80 18.52
CA VAL A 300 2.08 9.64 17.32
C VAL A 300 1.23 10.89 17.60
N LEU A 301 0.08 10.75 18.27
CA LEU A 301 -0.78 11.88 18.66
C LEU A 301 -0.07 12.86 19.61
N VAL A 302 0.67 12.36 20.60
CA VAL A 302 1.44 13.19 21.53
C VAL A 302 2.52 13.97 20.78
N ARG A 303 3.25 13.32 19.87
CA ARG A 303 4.27 13.98 19.06
C ARG A 303 3.69 15.07 18.15
N LEU A 304 2.46 14.92 17.65
CA LEU A 304 1.76 15.99 16.94
C LEU A 304 1.51 17.18 17.85
N LEU A 305 0.92 16.96 19.03
CA LEU A 305 0.60 18.04 19.97
C LEU A 305 1.85 18.85 20.34
N ILE A 306 2.98 18.19 20.61
CA ILE A 306 4.24 18.86 20.94
C ILE A 306 4.77 19.74 19.79
N ARG A 307 4.49 19.38 18.54
CA ARG A 307 5.01 20.12 17.37
C ARG A 307 4.16 21.32 16.97
N PHE A 308 2.93 21.41 17.49
CA PHE A 308 1.96 22.46 17.19
C PHE A 308 1.74 23.45 18.34
N VAL A 309 2.38 23.22 19.50
CA VAL A 309 2.50 24.15 20.64
C VAL A 309 3.86 24.79 20.59
#